data_AF-A0A5C1Y6Q4-F1
#
_entry.id   AF-A0A5C1Y6Q4-F1
#
_cell.length_a   1.000
_cell.length_b   1.000
_cell.length_c   1.000
_cell.angle_alpha   90.00
_cell.angle_beta   90.00
_cell.angle_gamma   90.00
#
_symmetry.space_group_name_H-M   'P 1'
#
loop_
_entity.id
_entity.type
_entity.pdbx_description
1 polymer ?
#
loop_
_entity_poly.entity_id
_entity_poly.type
_entity_poly.pdbx_seq_one_letter_code
_entity_poly.pdbx_strand_id
1 'polypeptide(L)'
;MPSVIQRGPGLLADPAASPEKWGGRKAQQWVAKTLAEYGTTCHLCGLPGANSADHVIPIAEGGAVYNLLNLGPAHRRCNYARGKRSIPIRTAVIETGLAYFTVP
;
A
#
# COMPACT_ATOMS: atom_id res chain seq x y z
N MET A 1 -30.49 -3.38 19.20
CA MET A 1 -29.02 -3.41 19.37
C MET A 1 -28.38 -3.16 18.02
N PRO A 2 -27.73 -2.02 17.76
CA PRO A 2 -26.96 -1.94 16.53
C PRO A 2 -25.59 -1.32 16.73
N SER A 3 -24.56 -2.08 16.37
CA SER A 3 -23.44 -1.59 15.60
C SER A 3 -22.75 -2.80 15.01
N VAL A 4 -23.33 -3.32 13.93
CA VAL A 4 -22.62 -4.15 12.95
C VAL A 4 -21.39 -3.35 12.56
N ILE A 5 -20.20 -3.78 12.98
CA ILE A 5 -18.95 -3.19 12.50
C ILE A 5 -18.89 -3.54 11.01
N GLN A 6 -19.36 -2.62 10.17
CA GLN A 6 -19.18 -2.64 8.73
C GLN A 6 -17.67 -2.64 8.45
N ARG A 7 -17.10 -3.80 8.16
CA ARG A 7 -15.87 -3.86 7.37
C ARG A 7 -16.31 -3.52 5.94
N GLY A 8 -16.11 -2.27 5.55
CA GLY A 8 -16.63 -1.71 4.31
C GLY A 8 -15.97 -2.26 3.04
N PRO A 9 -16.57 -1.97 1.87
CA PRO A 9 -16.07 -2.36 0.55
C PRO A 9 -14.85 -1.51 0.17
N GLY A 10 -13.66 -1.86 0.68
CA GLY A 10 -12.44 -1.23 0.19
C GLY A 10 -12.18 -1.61 -1.27
N LEU A 11 -11.60 -0.69 -2.04
CA LEU A 11 -11.39 -0.79 -3.51
C LEU A 11 -10.75 -2.11 -3.98
N LEU A 12 -10.11 -2.88 -3.09
CA LEU A 12 -9.39 -4.11 -3.39
C LEU A 12 -9.74 -5.30 -2.47
N ALA A 13 -10.64 -5.12 -1.51
CA ALA A 13 -11.08 -6.21 -0.62
C ALA A 13 -12.20 -7.00 -1.26
N ASP A 14 -12.08 -8.33 -1.25
CA ASP A 14 -13.20 -9.21 -1.59
C ASP A 14 -14.29 -9.08 -0.51
N PRO A 15 -15.50 -8.59 -0.85
CA PRO A 15 -16.58 -8.40 0.11
C PRO A 15 -17.10 -9.72 0.70
N ALA A 16 -16.82 -10.86 0.05
CA ALA A 16 -17.19 -12.19 0.53
C ALA A 16 -16.09 -12.87 1.38
N ALA A 17 -14.88 -12.29 1.44
CA ALA A 17 -13.77 -12.90 2.16
C ALA A 17 -13.95 -12.79 3.68
N SER A 18 -13.64 -13.88 4.38
CA SER A 18 -13.58 -13.91 5.85
C SER A 18 -12.63 -12.83 6.39
N PRO A 19 -12.91 -12.26 7.58
CA PRO A 19 -12.05 -11.25 8.18
C PRO A 19 -10.68 -11.84 8.53
N GLU A 20 -9.71 -11.62 7.64
CA GLU A 20 -8.32 -12.01 7.88
C GLU A 20 -7.59 -10.99 8.77
N LYS A 21 -6.56 -11.46 9.48
CA LYS A 21 -5.66 -10.62 10.28
C LYS A 21 -4.25 -10.67 9.69
N TRP A 22 -3.60 -9.52 9.65
CA TRP A 22 -2.19 -9.43 9.31
C TRP A 22 -1.34 -10.01 10.45
N GLY A 23 -0.51 -11.02 10.18
CA GLY A 23 0.41 -11.55 11.18
C GLY A 23 1.04 -12.90 10.82
N GLY A 24 2.00 -13.31 11.65
CA GLY A 24 2.65 -14.63 11.60
C GLY A 24 3.38 -14.94 10.30
N ARG A 25 3.51 -16.24 9.99
CA ARG A 25 4.21 -16.74 8.81
C ARG A 25 3.58 -16.28 7.50
N LYS A 26 2.25 -16.13 7.47
CA LYS A 26 1.53 -15.62 6.28
C LYS A 26 1.96 -14.18 5.99
N ALA A 27 2.00 -13.30 6.97
CA ALA A 27 2.54 -11.94 6.79
C ALA A 27 3.98 -11.93 6.27
N GLN A 28 4.86 -12.78 6.82
CA GLN A 28 6.26 -12.87 6.34
C GLN A 28 6.33 -13.28 4.86
N GLN A 29 5.51 -14.24 4.43
CA GLN A 29 5.43 -14.67 3.03
C GLN A 29 4.97 -13.52 2.12
N TRP A 30 3.98 -12.74 2.54
CA TRP A 30 3.47 -11.62 1.75
C TRP A 30 4.42 -10.42 1.73
N VAL A 31 5.17 -10.17 2.80
CA VAL A 31 6.29 -9.21 2.78
C VAL A 31 7.32 -9.65 1.74
N ALA A 32 7.75 -10.91 1.77
CA ALA A 32 8.71 -11.43 0.79
C ALA A 32 8.18 -11.31 -0.65
N LYS A 33 6.91 -11.65 -0.90
CA LYS A 33 6.26 -11.48 -2.21
C LYS A 33 6.24 -10.03 -2.67
N THR A 34 5.88 -9.10 -1.78
CA THR A 34 5.81 -7.65 -2.11
C THR A 34 7.18 -7.12 -2.50
N LEU A 35 8.22 -7.48 -1.75
CA LEU A 35 9.59 -7.05 -2.05
C LEU A 35 10.15 -7.70 -3.32
N ALA A 36 9.77 -8.95 -3.61
CA ALA A 36 10.16 -9.64 -4.84
C ALA A 36 9.48 -9.02 -6.08
N GLU A 37 8.19 -8.65 -5.97
CA GLU A 37 7.41 -8.09 -7.06
C GLU A 37 7.78 -6.63 -7.37
N TYR A 38 7.88 -5.78 -6.33
CA TYR A 38 8.01 -4.33 -6.50
C TYR A 38 9.40 -3.78 -6.14
N GLY A 39 10.34 -4.67 -5.78
CA GLY A 39 11.66 -4.27 -5.31
C GLY A 39 11.66 -3.68 -3.90
N THR A 40 12.72 -2.93 -3.57
CA THR A 40 12.96 -2.42 -2.21
C THR A 40 12.90 -0.89 -2.08
N THR A 41 12.44 -0.19 -3.10
CA THR A 41 12.21 1.26 -3.02
C THR A 41 10.99 1.52 -2.16
N CYS A 42 11.17 2.21 -1.03
CA CYS A 42 10.10 2.53 -0.11
C CYS A 42 9.08 3.47 -0.78
N HIS A 43 7.85 3.04 -0.99
CA HIS A 43 6.82 3.86 -1.64
C HIS A 43 6.39 5.09 -0.81
N LEU A 44 6.72 5.12 0.50
CA LEU A 44 6.38 6.24 1.38
C LEU A 44 7.41 7.38 1.31
N CYS A 45 8.69 7.07 1.11
CA CYS A 45 9.77 8.07 1.13
C CYS A 45 10.63 8.11 -0.13
N GLY A 46 10.49 7.15 -1.04
CA GLY A 46 11.25 7.04 -2.30
C GLY A 46 12.67 6.49 -2.17
N LEU A 47 13.14 6.15 -0.97
CA LEU A 47 14.51 5.65 -0.74
C LEU A 47 14.59 4.11 -0.75
N PRO A 48 15.71 3.51 -1.19
CA PRO A 48 15.89 2.06 -1.21
C PRO A 48 15.97 1.44 0.20
N GLY A 49 15.93 0.10 0.28
CA GLY A 49 16.14 -0.65 1.52
C GLY A 49 14.86 -0.92 2.32
N ALA A 50 13.68 -0.90 1.68
CA ALA A 50 12.44 -1.38 2.28
C ALA A 50 12.57 -2.84 2.71
N ASN A 51 12.02 -3.16 3.89
CA ASN A 51 12.09 -4.48 4.52
C ASN A 51 10.76 -4.89 5.18
N SER A 52 9.68 -4.20 4.83
CA SER A 52 8.31 -4.49 5.24
C SER A 52 7.36 -4.19 4.09
N ALA A 53 6.09 -4.59 4.24
CA ALA A 53 5.01 -4.24 3.32
C ALA A 53 4.00 -3.35 4.05
N ASP A 54 3.61 -2.25 3.41
CA ASP A 54 2.58 -1.32 3.86
C ASP A 54 1.29 -1.55 3.08
N HIS A 55 0.14 -1.50 3.76
CA HIS A 55 -1.15 -1.55 3.09
C HIS A 55 -1.49 -0.18 2.48
N VAL A 56 -1.46 -0.06 1.15
CA VAL A 56 -1.72 1.20 0.43
C VAL A 56 -3.06 1.80 0.86
N ILE A 57 -4.10 0.97 0.89
CA ILE A 57 -5.37 1.23 1.57
C ILE A 57 -5.29 0.57 2.96
N PRO A 58 -5.34 1.34 4.07
CA PRO A 58 -5.30 0.78 5.41
C PRO A 58 -6.36 -0.31 5.63
N ILE A 59 -6.01 -1.37 6.36
CA ILE A 59 -6.98 -2.43 6.75
C ILE A 59 -8.18 -1.82 7.51
N ALA A 60 -7.94 -0.81 8.34
CA ALA A 60 -8.97 -0.11 9.10
C ALA A 60 -9.96 0.67 8.21
N GLU A 61 -9.58 0.99 6.96
CA GLU A 61 -10.40 1.64 5.95
C GLU A 61 -10.99 0.63 4.93
N GLY A 62 -10.88 -0.67 5.21
CA GLY A 62 -11.41 -1.74 4.37
C GLY A 62 -10.44 -2.27 3.31
N GLY A 63 -9.15 -1.90 3.35
CA GLY A 63 -8.15 -2.44 2.43
C GLY A 63 -7.94 -3.95 2.59
N ALA A 64 -7.68 -4.64 1.47
CA ALA A 64 -7.39 -6.07 1.48
C ALA A 64 -6.13 -6.40 2.28
N VAL A 65 -6.21 -7.42 3.14
CA VAL A 65 -5.12 -7.80 4.05
C VAL A 65 -3.96 -8.47 3.32
N TYR A 66 -4.26 -9.34 2.36
CA TYR A 66 -3.28 -10.15 1.62
C TYR A 66 -3.56 -10.07 0.11
N ASN A 67 -3.30 -8.91 -0.48
CA ASN A 67 -3.43 -8.66 -1.92
C ASN A 67 -2.23 -7.83 -2.37
N LEU A 68 -1.48 -8.28 -3.37
CA LEU A 68 -0.27 -7.59 -3.84
C LEU A 68 -0.58 -6.17 -4.32
N LEU A 69 -1.74 -5.97 -4.96
CA LEU A 69 -2.17 -4.64 -5.42
C LEU A 69 -2.43 -3.66 -4.26
N ASN A 70 -2.65 -4.16 -3.05
CA ASN A 70 -2.82 -3.33 -1.85
C ASN A 70 -1.54 -3.27 -0.99
N LEU A 71 -0.41 -3.83 -1.45
CA LEU A 71 0.84 -3.85 -0.69
C LEU A 71 1.94 -3.06 -1.41
N GLY A 72 2.61 -2.17 -0.69
CA GLY A 72 3.79 -1.44 -1.17
C GLY A 72 5.03 -1.75 -0.33
N PRO A 73 6.24 -1.84 -0.91
CA PRO A 73 7.48 -1.92 -0.15
C PRO A 73 7.63 -0.69 0.76
N ALA A 74 7.88 -0.89 2.05
CA ALA A 74 8.13 0.19 3.00
C ALA A 74 9.25 -0.14 3.99
N HIS A 75 9.99 0.89 4.45
CA HIS A 75 10.80 0.75 5.67
C HIS A 75 9.88 0.55 6.86
N ARG A 76 10.27 -0.30 7.82
CA ARG A 76 9.51 -0.46 9.08
C ARG A 76 9.21 0.86 9.79
N ARG A 77 10.19 1.79 9.83
CA ARG A 77 10.00 3.11 10.44
C ARG A 77 8.95 3.96 9.72
N CYS A 78 8.94 3.92 8.39
CA CYS A 78 8.01 4.72 7.57
C CYS A 78 6.59 4.16 7.68
N ASN A 79 6.44 2.84 7.60
CA ASN A 79 5.18 2.13 7.79
C ASN A 79 4.60 2.41 9.18
N TYR A 80 5.41 2.23 10.24
CA TYR A 80 4.97 2.54 11.61
C TYR A 80 4.60 4.02 11.78
N ALA A 81 5.41 4.93 11.24
CA ALA A 81 5.12 6.36 11.28
C ALA A 81 3.89 6.75 10.47
N ARG A 82 3.51 6.01 9.43
CA ARG A 82 2.26 6.25 8.68
C ARG A 82 1.04 5.82 9.50
N GLY A 83 1.09 4.62 10.07
CA GLY A 83 -0.04 4.01 10.75
C GLY A 83 -1.26 3.89 9.82
N LYS A 84 -2.44 4.31 10.28
CA LYS A 84 -3.69 4.23 9.51
C LYS A 84 -3.94 5.42 8.56
N ARG A 85 -3.00 6.34 8.40
CA ARG A 85 -3.20 7.52 7.54
C ARG A 85 -3.21 7.13 6.08
N SER A 86 -4.22 7.56 5.33
CA SER A 86 -4.26 7.46 3.87
C SER A 86 -3.03 8.13 3.25
N ILE A 87 -2.52 7.56 2.16
CA ILE A 87 -1.42 8.16 1.41
C ILE A 87 -2.02 9.28 0.56
N PRO A 88 -1.62 10.55 0.75
CA PRO A 88 -2.14 11.63 -0.08
C PRO A 88 -1.71 11.39 -1.54
N ILE A 89 -2.66 11.56 -2.47
CA ILE A 89 -2.35 11.54 -3.89
C ILE A 89 -1.38 12.70 -4.14
N ARG A 90 -0.13 12.38 -4.50
CA ARG A 90 0.81 13.38 -4.98
C ARG A 90 0.45 13.66 -6.44
N THR A 91 -0.43 14.64 -6.66
CA THR A 91 -0.56 15.29 -7.97
C THR A 91 0.70 16.12 -8.21
N ALA A 92 1.78 15.47 -8.60
CA ALA A 92 2.89 16.18 -9.22
C ALA A 92 2.47 16.51 -10.66
N VAL A 93 2.64 17.76 -11.07
CA VAL A 93 2.61 18.12 -12.48
C VAL A 93 3.79 17.39 -13.13
N ILE A 94 3.50 16.36 -13.93
CA ILE A 94 4.52 15.75 -14.78
C ILE A 94 4.63 16.64 -16.01
N GLU A 95 5.63 17.51 -16.04
CA GLU A 95 6.00 18.19 -17.27
C GLU A 95 6.48 17.12 -18.27
N THR A 96 5.75 16.94 -19.36
CA THR A 96 6.03 15.91 -20.38
C THR A 96 7.35 16.17 -21.12
N GLY A 97 7.98 17.34 -20.94
CA GLY A 97 9.21 17.72 -21.62
C GLY A 97 9.08 17.93 -23.14
N LEU A 98 7.92 17.65 -23.73
CA LEU A 98 7.66 17.75 -25.16
C LEU A 98 7.90 19.18 -25.70
N ALA A 99 7.67 20.20 -24.87
CA ALA A 99 7.92 21.59 -25.24
C ALA A 99 9.41 21.89 -25.57
N TYR A 100 10.35 21.10 -25.03
CA TYR A 100 11.78 21.25 -25.34
C TYR A 100 12.17 20.70 -26.71
N PHE A 101 11.35 19.82 -27.29
CA PHE A 101 11.61 19.17 -28.58
C PHE A 101 10.86 19.80 -29.76
N THR A 102 10.07 20.86 -29.52
CA THR A 102 9.25 21.54 -30.55
C THR A 102 9.84 22.86 -31.02
N VAL A 103 11.12 23.15 -30.75
CA VAL A 103 11.78 24.36 -31.28
C VAL A 103 12.22 24.08 -32.73
N PRO A 104 11.76 24.85 -33.73
CA PRO A 104 12.16 24.72 -35.13
C PRO A 104 13.62 25.13 -35.38
#